data_AF-A0A0R2Q9D6-F1
#
_entry.id   AF-A0A0R2Q9D6-F1
#
_cell.length_a   1.000
_cell.length_b   1.000
_cell.length_c   1.000
_cell.angle_alpha   90.00
_cell.angle_beta   90.00
_cell.angle_gamma   90.00
#
_symmetry.space_group_name_H-M   'P 1'
#
loop_
_entity.id
_entity.type
_entity.pdbx_description
1 polymer ?
#
loop_
_entity_poly.entity_id
_entity_poly.type
_entity_poly.pdbx_seq_one_letter_code
_entity_poly.pdbx_strand_id
1 'polypeptide(L)'
;MRKFGSVLSFEIAGGKDAARKVLDALQIVRPAVSFGGPETLICHPASSTHVGVATDAQIASGITDSMLRLSIGLEATSDIIADLQNALK
;
A
#
# COMPACT_ATOMS: atom_id res chain seq x y z
N MET A 1 15.13 16.70 -7.97
CA MET A 1 13.94 15.96 -8.46
C MET A 1 13.13 16.88 -9.38
N ARG A 2 12.55 16.37 -10.48
CA ARG A 2 11.67 17.17 -11.37
C ARG A 2 10.17 16.96 -11.10
N LYS A 3 9.80 15.84 -10.47
CA LYS A 3 8.44 15.47 -10.02
C LYS A 3 8.55 14.65 -8.71
N PHE A 4 7.43 14.25 -8.12
CA PHE A 4 7.35 13.59 -6.81
C PHE A 4 7.42 12.04 -6.85
N GLY A 5 7.32 11.43 -8.04
CA GLY A 5 7.25 9.97 -8.18
C GLY A 5 5.81 9.43 -8.06
N SER A 6 5.67 8.10 -8.06
CA SER A 6 4.38 7.38 -8.05
C SER A 6 4.16 6.51 -6.80
N VAL A 7 5.10 6.54 -5.84
CA VAL A 7 5.03 5.73 -4.62
C VAL A 7 4.52 6.59 -3.47
N LEU A 8 3.49 6.10 -2.80
CA LEU A 8 2.78 6.75 -1.71
C LEU A 8 2.65 5.77 -0.55
N SER A 9 2.81 6.24 0.68
CA SER A 9 2.52 5.47 1.89
C SER A 9 1.45 6.18 2.70
N PHE A 10 0.50 5.43 3.24
CA PHE A 10 -0.59 5.93 4.07
C PHE A 10 -0.99 4.90 5.12
N GLU A 11 -1.71 5.34 6.14
CA GLU A 11 -2.18 4.48 7.23
C GLU A 11 -3.69 4.29 7.16
N ILE A 12 -4.13 3.06 7.43
CA ILE A 12 -5.55 2.73 7.53
C ILE A 12 -6.02 2.88 8.98
N ALA A 13 -7.04 3.72 9.19
CA ALA A 13 -7.73 3.80 10.46
C ALA A 13 -8.37 2.44 10.81
N GLY A 14 -8.24 2.00 12.05
CA GLY A 14 -8.68 0.66 12.49
C GLY A 14 -7.57 -0.40 12.51
N GLY A 15 -6.32 -0.02 12.23
CA GLY A 15 -5.15 -0.85 12.49
C GLY A 15 -4.93 -1.94 11.43
N LYS A 16 -4.18 -2.97 11.81
CA LYS A 16 -3.74 -4.07 10.95
C LYS A 16 -4.87 -4.81 10.26
N ASP A 17 -5.94 -5.11 10.99
CA ASP A 17 -7.06 -5.87 10.45
C ASP A 17 -7.84 -5.05 9.41
N ALA A 18 -7.97 -3.74 9.62
CA ALA A 18 -8.55 -2.85 8.63
C ALA A 18 -7.65 -2.73 7.39
N ALA A 19 -6.33 -2.59 7.57
CA ALA A 19 -5.38 -2.59 6.45
C ALA A 19 -5.45 -3.89 5.62
N ARG A 20 -5.61 -5.04 6.28
CA ARG A 20 -5.81 -6.33 5.62
C ARG A 20 -7.12 -6.39 4.84
N LYS A 21 -8.23 -5.92 5.41
CA LYS A 21 -9.53 -5.87 4.72
C LYS A 21 -9.47 -5.03 3.45
N VAL A 22 -8.77 -3.89 3.49
CA VAL A 22 -8.54 -3.07 2.29
C VAL A 22 -7.81 -3.87 1.23
N LEU A 23 -6.71 -4.54 1.58
CA LEU A 23 -5.96 -5.37 0.62
C LEU A 23 -6.80 -6.48 0.00
N ASP A 24 -7.64 -7.14 0.80
CA ASP A 24 -8.51 -8.24 0.36
C ASP A 24 -9.67 -7.77 -0.53
N ALA A 25 -10.05 -6.48 -0.46
CA ALA A 25 -11.18 -5.91 -1.20
C ALA A 25 -10.81 -5.32 -2.57
N LEU A 26 -9.52 -5.08 -2.85
CA LEU A 26 -9.05 -4.53 -4.12
C LEU A 26 -9.23 -5.52 -5.27
N GLN A 27 -9.59 -5.01 -6.45
CA GLN A 27 -9.84 -5.81 -7.66
C GLN A 27 -8.88 -5.46 -8.79
N ILE A 28 -8.46 -4.20 -8.88
CA ILE A 28 -7.54 -3.72 -9.92
C ILE A 28 -6.12 -3.63 -9.34
N VAL A 29 -6.00 -2.94 -8.19
CA VAL A 29 -4.73 -2.81 -7.48
C VAL A 29 -4.31 -4.16 -6.90
N ARG A 30 -3.08 -4.59 -7.17
CA ARG A 30 -2.63 -5.93 -6.79
C ARG A 30 -1.67 -5.93 -5.60
N PRO A 31 -1.89 -6.82 -4.60
CA PRO A 31 -0.90 -7.05 -3.56
C PRO A 31 0.40 -7.65 -4.12
N ALA A 32 1.51 -6.91 -4.08
CA ALA A 32 2.82 -7.38 -4.50
C ALA A 32 3.95 -6.59 -3.84
N VAL A 33 5.14 -7.19 -3.73
CA VAL A 33 6.31 -6.59 -3.08
C VAL A 33 7.19 -5.74 -4.01
N SER A 34 6.89 -5.72 -5.32
CA SER A 34 7.63 -5.00 -6.35
C SER A 34 6.97 -3.64 -6.68
N PHE A 35 7.71 -2.73 -7.32
CA PHE A 35 7.23 -1.39 -7.71
C PHE A 35 7.80 -0.96 -9.06
N GLY A 36 7.20 0.07 -9.66
CA GLY A 36 7.71 0.71 -10.88
C GLY A 36 7.35 0.01 -12.20
N GLY A 37 6.48 -1.00 -12.14
CA GLY A 37 5.84 -1.59 -13.32
C GLY A 37 4.69 -0.72 -13.86
N PRO A 38 4.13 -1.08 -15.03
CA PRO A 38 2.93 -0.46 -15.56
C PRO A 38 1.68 -0.78 -14.72
N GLU A 39 1.71 -1.78 -13.85
CA GLU A 39 0.62 -2.15 -12.97
C GLU A 39 0.67 -1.39 -11.64
N THR A 40 -0.51 -1.05 -11.10
CA THR A 40 -0.66 -0.49 -9.76
C THR A 40 -0.54 -1.59 -8.71
N LEU A 41 0.46 -1.44 -7.83
CA LEU A 41 0.83 -2.44 -6.82
C LEU A 41 0.74 -1.87 -5.41
N ILE A 42 0.27 -2.67 -4.47
CA ILE A 42 0.19 -2.30 -3.05
C ILE A 42 0.85 -3.35 -2.17
N CYS A 43 1.45 -2.93 -1.06
CA CYS A 43 1.98 -3.85 -0.05
C CYS A 43 1.74 -3.33 1.36
N HIS A 44 1.64 -4.26 2.32
CA HIS A 44 1.73 -3.96 3.76
C HIS A 44 3.19 -4.14 4.20
N PRO A 45 3.99 -3.06 4.41
CA PRO A 45 5.43 -3.18 4.58
C PRO A 45 5.83 -4.05 5.78
N ALA A 46 5.15 -3.89 6.92
CA ALA A 46 5.47 -4.58 8.17
C ALA A 46 5.38 -6.11 8.08
N SER A 47 4.44 -6.64 7.28
CA SER A 47 4.27 -8.09 7.08
C SER A 47 4.82 -8.62 5.75
N SER A 48 5.51 -7.80 4.96
CA SER A 48 6.05 -8.20 3.66
C SER A 48 7.51 -7.78 3.53
N THR A 49 7.78 -6.66 2.88
CA THR A 49 9.12 -6.18 2.56
C THR A 49 10.03 -5.97 3.78
N HIS A 50 9.48 -5.69 4.96
CA HIS A 50 10.25 -5.42 6.18
C HIS A 50 10.04 -6.49 7.27
N VAL A 51 9.49 -7.66 6.91
CA VAL A 51 9.20 -8.74 7.87
C VAL A 51 10.43 -9.22 8.68
N GLY A 52 11.64 -9.06 8.12
CA GLY A 52 12.89 -9.41 8.80
C GLY A 52 13.43 -8.35 9.76
N VAL A 53 12.81 -7.17 9.84
CA VAL A 53 13.20 -6.08 10.74
C VAL A 53 12.45 -6.24 12.06
N ALA A 54 13.14 -6.09 13.19
CA ALA A 54 12.52 -6.14 14.51
C ALA A 54 11.40 -5.09 14.64
N THR A 55 10.29 -5.44 15.29
CA THR A 55 9.10 -4.57 15.40
C THR A 55 9.43 -3.19 15.95
N ASP A 56 10.27 -3.10 16.98
CA ASP A 56 10.67 -1.81 17.56
C ASP A 56 11.44 -0.93 16.55
N ALA A 57 12.28 -1.55 15.71
CA ALA A 57 13.01 -0.86 14.66
C ALA A 57 12.10 -0.45 13.49
N GLN A 58 11.08 -1.25 13.17
CA GLN A 58 10.04 -0.87 12.20
C GLN A 58 9.30 0.38 12.68
N ILE A 59 8.79 0.36 13.91
CA ILE A 59 8.08 1.47 14.53
C ILE A 59 8.96 2.72 14.59
N ALA A 60 10.23 2.57 15.00
CA ALA A 60 11.19 3.68 15.04
C ALA A 60 11.46 4.30 13.65
N SER A 61 11.34 3.50 12.57
CA SER A 61 11.44 3.97 11.18
C SER A 61 10.14 4.53 10.60
N GLY A 62 9.07 4.57 11.41
CA GLY A 62 7.74 5.02 10.99
C GLY A 62 6.92 3.97 10.26
N ILE A 63 7.37 2.70 10.22
CA ILE A 63 6.58 1.59 9.65
C ILE A 63 5.63 1.09 10.73
N THR A 64 4.34 1.35 10.54
CA THR A 64 3.27 0.91 11.43
C THR A 64 2.55 -0.32 10.86
N ASP A 65 1.88 -1.07 11.74
CA ASP A 65 1.04 -2.22 11.36
C ASP A 65 -0.22 -1.85 10.57
N SER A 66 -0.53 -0.55 10.43
CA SER A 66 -1.64 -0.05 9.61
C SER A 66 -1.18 0.52 8.27
N MET A 67 0.13 0.55 8.02
CA MET A 67 0.70 1.19 6.84
C MET A 67 0.48 0.34 5.58
N LEU A 68 -0.05 0.98 4.54
CA LEU A 68 -0.04 0.47 3.18
C LEU A 68 0.84 1.35 2.31
N ARG A 69 1.61 0.74 1.42
CA ARG A 69 2.44 1.41 0.42
C ARG A 69 1.97 1.06 -0.97
N LEU A 70 1.61 2.07 -1.74
CA LEU A 70 1.03 2.00 -3.06
C LEU A 70 2.01 2.56 -4.09
N SER A 71 2.26 1.82 -5.16
CA SER A 71 2.96 2.28 -6.36
C SER A 71 1.95 2.37 -7.49
N ILE A 72 1.67 3.59 -7.94
CA ILE A 72 0.74 3.85 -9.03
C ILE A 72 1.37 3.46 -10.37
N GLY A 73 0.64 2.63 -11.12
CA GLY A 73 0.96 2.19 -12.47
C GLY A 73 0.47 3.17 -13.54
N LEU A 74 0.08 2.63 -14.69
CA LEU A 74 -0.34 3.36 -15.90
C LEU A 74 -1.81 3.13 -16.26
N GLU A 75 -2.59 2.51 -15.39
CA GLU A 75 -4.03 2.34 -15.56
C GLU A 75 -4.76 3.70 -15.58
N ALA A 76 -6.02 3.68 -16.02
CA ALA A 76 -6.85 4.87 -15.98
C ALA A 76 -7.06 5.33 -14.53
N THR A 77 -6.80 6.62 -14.26
CA THR A 77 -6.92 7.20 -12.92
C THR A 77 -8.30 6.98 -12.30
N SER A 78 -9.37 7.01 -13.12
CA SER A 78 -10.74 6.74 -12.67
C SER A 78 -10.90 5.35 -12.07
N ASP A 79 -10.24 4.35 -12.66
CA ASP A 79 -10.42 2.96 -12.30
C ASP A 79 -9.69 2.68 -10.98
N ILE A 80 -8.48 3.22 -10.81
CA ILE A 80 -7.73 3.14 -9.56
C ILE A 80 -8.46 3.86 -8.42
N ILE A 81 -9.01 5.05 -8.68
CA ILE A 81 -9.80 5.77 -7.66
C ILE A 81 -11.05 4.95 -7.27
N ALA A 82 -11.77 4.40 -8.25
CA ALA A 82 -12.96 3.60 -7.99
C ALA A 82 -12.64 2.33 -7.18
N ASP A 83 -11.52 1.65 -7.49
CA ASP A 83 -11.06 0.46 -6.78
C ASP A 83 -10.71 0.78 -5.32
N LEU A 84 -9.95 1.86 -5.09
CA LEU A 84 -9.61 2.32 -3.74
C LEU A 84 -10.85 2.77 -2.96
N GLN A 85 -11.78 3.49 -3.59
CA GLN A 85 -13.04 3.90 -2.96
C GLN A 85 -13.91 2.70 -2.56
N ASN A 86 -13.89 1.63 -3.34
CA ASN A 86 -14.60 0.41 -2.99
C ASN A 86 -13.93 -0.33 -1.82
N ALA A 87 -12.60 -0.41 -1.83
CA ALA A 87 -11.83 -1.11 -0.82
C ALA A 87 -11.76 -0.38 0.54
N LEU A 88 -11.93 0.95 0.56
CA LEU A 88 -11.87 1.79 1.77
C LEU A 88 -13.22 1.96 2.50
N LYS A 89 -14.29 1.30 2.05
CA LYS A 89 -15.59 1.29 2.74
C LYS A 89 -15.55 0.50 4.04
#